data_AF-A0A3S1QUC0-F1
#
_entry.id   AF-A0A3S1QUC0-F1
#
_cell.length_a   1.000
_cell.length_b   1.000
_cell.length_c   1.000
_cell.angle_alpha   90.00
_cell.angle_beta   90.00
_cell.angle_gamma   90.00
#
_symmetry.space_group_name_H-M   'P 1'
#
loop_
_entity.id
_entity.type
_entity.pdbx_description
1 polymer ?
#
loop_
_entity_poly.entity_id
_entity_poly.type
_entity_poly.pdbx_seq_one_letter_code
_entity_poly.pdbx_strand_id
1 'polypeptide(L)' 'MPRYQVEELCGEEVVAAQPVDVDEPIKAAERVAGAPISPSALQQHWFRVVDEEENTVFEFSLAEPVGPNFSK' A
#
# COMPACT_ATOMS: atom_id res chain seq x y z
N MET A 1 -6.05 18.44 -0.49
CA MET A 1 -5.61 17.06 -0.71
C MET A 1 -4.38 16.87 0.12
N PRO A 2 -4.41 15.99 1.14
CA PRO A 2 -3.23 15.63 1.89
C PRO A 2 -2.19 14.98 0.96
N ARG A 3 -0.93 15.12 1.35
CA ARG A 3 0.20 14.53 0.65
C ARG A 3 0.73 13.38 1.50
N TYR A 4 0.75 12.19 0.92
CA TYR A 4 1.25 11.00 1.58
C TYR A 4 2.58 10.58 0.97
N GLN A 5 3.53 10.19 1.81
CA GLN A 5 4.73 9.50 1.35
C GLN A 5 4.43 8.01 1.28
N VAL A 6 4.50 7.41 0.09
CA VAL A 6 4.27 5.98 -0.11
C VAL A 6 5.59 5.29 -0.38
N GLU A 7 5.89 4.26 0.41
CA GLU A 7 7.04 3.40 0.25
C GLU A 7 6.56 1.99 -0.10
N GLU A 8 7.14 1.40 -1.13
CA GLU A 8 6.98 -0.02 -1.44
C GLU A 8 8.13 -0.78 -0.80
N LEU A 9 7.79 -1.84 -0.07
CA LEU A 9 8.73 -2.66 0.66
C LEU A 9 8.66 -4.12 0.19
N CYS A 10 9.84 -4.72 0.07
CA CYS A 10 10.01 -6.15 -0.13
C CYS A 10 10.70 -6.73 1.12
N GLY A 11 9.91 -7.28 2.05
CA GLY A 11 10.37 -7.59 3.41
C GLY A 11 10.65 -6.31 4.20
N GLU A 12 11.91 -6.07 4.56
CA GLU A 12 12.35 -4.87 5.30
C GLU A 12 13.01 -3.83 4.39
N GLU A 13 13.23 -4.16 3.11
CA GLU A 13 13.91 -3.28 2.16
C GLU A 13 12.91 -2.39 1.41
N VAL A 14 13.15 -1.08 1.41
CA VAL A 14 12.40 -0.12 0.59
C VAL A 14 12.88 -0.23 -0.85
N VAL A 15 12.02 -0.73 -1.74
CA VAL A 15 12.32 -0.89 -3.17
C VAL A 15 11.88 0.29 -4.00
N ALA A 16 10.88 1.05 -3.54
CA ALA A 16 10.44 2.30 -4.15
C ALA A 16 9.87 3.26 -3.11
N ALA A 17 9.96 4.56 -3.36
CA ALA A 17 9.41 5.58 -2.50
C ALA A 17 8.97 6.79 -3.34
N GLN A 18 7.73 7.23 -3.19
CA GLN A 18 7.23 8.41 -3.88
C GLN A 18 6.11 9.12 -3.11
N PRO A 19 6.06 10.46 -3.18
CA PRO A 19 4.96 11.23 -2.65
C PRO A 19 3.73 11.14 -3.57
N VAL A 20 2.55 11.09 -2.98
CA VAL A 20 1.26 11.01 -3.68
C VAL A 20 0.25 11.96 -3.04
N ASP A 21 -0.32 12.85 -3.84
CA ASP A 21 -1.39 13.76 -3.42
C ASP A 21 -2.76 13.12 -3.69
N VAL A 22 -3.46 12.69 -2.64
CA VAL A 22 -4.79 12.07 -2.70
C VAL A 22 -5.57 12.35 -1.41
N ASP A 23 -6.88 12.09 -1.42
CA ASP A 23 -7.73 12.36 -0.25
C ASP A 23 -7.65 11.29 0.85
N GLU A 24 -7.18 10.08 0.53
CA GLU A 24 -7.17 8.93 1.47
C GLU A 24 -5.88 8.12 1.34
N PRO A 25 -5.32 7.60 2.45
CA PRO A 25 -4.06 6.87 2.45
C PRO A 25 -4.14 5.56 1.66
N ILE A 26 -5.29 4.87 1.68
CA ILE A 26 -5.49 3.64 0.90
C ILE A 26 -5.39 3.91 -0.61
N LYS A 27 -5.93 5.05 -1.08
CA LYS A 27 -5.82 5.46 -2.49
C LYS A 27 -4.38 5.77 -2.89
N ALA A 28 -3.56 6.24 -1.94
CA ALA A 28 -2.15 6.53 -2.19
C ALA A 28 -1.40 5.23 -2.51
N ALA A 29 -1.60 4.20 -1.68
CA ALA A 29 -1.00 2.90 -1.91
C ALA A 29 -1.57 2.18 -3.15
N GLU A 30 -2.87 2.26 -3.44
CA GLU A 30 -3.45 1.70 -4.68
C GLU A 30 -2.85 2.33 -5.93
N ARG A 31 -2.58 3.65 -5.89
CA ARG A 31 -1.98 4.38 -7.00
C ARG A 31 -0.54 3.93 -7.26
N VAL A 32 0.23 3.65 -6.22
CA VAL A 32 1.60 3.14 -6.34
C VAL A 32 1.62 1.67 -6.75
N ALA A 33 0.78 0.85 -6.12
CA ALA A 33 0.66 -0.58 -6.41
C ALA A 33 0.13 -0.87 -7.81
N GLY A 34 -0.69 0.03 -8.38
CA GLY A 34 -1.40 -0.20 -9.64
C GLY A 34 -2.44 -1.32 -9.55
N ALA A 35 -2.76 -1.77 -8.34
CA ALA A 35 -3.64 -2.89 -8.04
C ALA A 35 -4.41 -2.61 -6.74
N PRO A 36 -5.55 -3.31 -6.51
CA PRO A 36 -6.26 -3.22 -5.24
C PRO A 36 -5.36 -3.67 -4.08
N ILE A 37 -5.44 -2.95 -2.96
CA ILE A 37 -4.67 -3.25 -1.75
C ILE A 37 -5.59 -3.69 -0.61
N SER A 38 -5.01 -4.29 0.41
CA SER A 38 -5.67 -4.74 1.64
C SER A 38 -4.88 -4.24 2.86
N PRO A 39 -5.53 -3.91 4.00
CA PRO A 39 -4.84 -3.46 5.23
C PRO A 39 -3.91 -4.48 5.90
N SER A 40 -3.69 -5.66 5.31
CA SER A 40 -2.88 -6.72 5.89
C SER A 40 -1.45 -6.63 5.36
N ALA A 41 -0.48 -6.18 6.17
CA ALA A 41 0.93 -6.04 5.81
C ALA A 41 1.75 -7.36 5.84
N LEU A 42 1.10 -8.52 5.95
CA LEU A 42 1.78 -9.81 6.17
C LEU A 42 2.40 -10.44 4.90
N GLN A 43 2.41 -9.72 3.78
CA GLN A 43 2.98 -10.24 2.53
C GLN A 43 4.43 -9.80 2.36
N GLN A 44 5.17 -10.54 1.54
CA GLN A 44 6.54 -10.18 1.17
C GLN A 44 6.58 -8.80 0.51
N HIS A 45 5.58 -8.46 -0.31
CA HIS A 45 5.42 -7.14 -0.92
C HIS A 45 4.30 -6.38 -0.20
N TRP A 46 4.67 -5.27 0.43
CA TRP A 46 3.75 -4.41 1.16
C TRP A 46 4.11 -2.94 0.97
N PHE A 47 3.20 -2.05 1.34
CA PHE A 47 3.26 -0.62 1.14
C PHE A 47 3.07 0.08 2.47
N ARG A 48 3.96 1.01 2.77
CA ARG A 48 3.87 1.92 3.91
C ARG A 48 3.45 3.29 3.41
N VAL A 49 2.39 3.84 3.96
CA VAL A 49 1.89 5.18 3.66
C VAL A 49 2.07 6.03 4.90
N VAL A 50 2.90 7.06 4.80
CA VAL A 50 3.20 7.99 5.88
C VAL A 50 2.47 9.30 5.63
N ASP A 51 1.64 9.67 6.59
CA ASP A 51 1.04 11.00 6.71
C ASP A 51 1.94 11.84 7.63
N GLU A 52 2.70 12.76 7.03
CA GLU A 52 3.60 13.64 7.79
C GLU A 52 2.83 14.73 8.56
N GLU A 53 1.61 15.09 8.12
CA GLU A 53 0.79 16.12 8.76
C GLU A 53 0.18 15.60 10.06
N GLU A 54 -0.40 14.40 10.01
CA GLU A 54 -1.03 13.74 11.16
C GLU A 54 -0.07 12.80 11.92
N ASN A 55 1.20 12.74 11.51
CA ASN A 55 2.23 11.84 12.05
C ASN A 55 1.77 10.37 12.17
N THR A 56 1.00 9.92 11.18
CA THR A 56 0.36 8.60 11.18
C THR A 56 0.94 7.72 10.06
N VAL A 57 1.10 6.44 10.34
CA VAL A 57 1.60 5.45 9.37
C VAL A 57 0.51 4.41 9.13
N PHE A 58 0.26 4.11 7.87
CA PHE A 58 -0.65 3.07 7.43
C PHE A 58 0.11 2.02 6.63
N GLU A 59 -0.21 0.76 6.86
CA GLU A 59 0.47 -0.37 6.20
C GLU A 59 -0.57 -1.16 5.40
N PHE A 60 -0.22 -1.49 4.16
CA PHE A 60 -1.09 -2.21 3.23
C PHE A 60 -0.29 -3.28 2.50
N SER A 61 -0.92 -4.35 2.03
CA SER A 61 -0.32 -5.23 1.01
C SER A 61 -1.22 -5.30 -0.21
N LEU A 62 -0.73 -5.94 -1.27
CA LEU A 62 -1.58 -6.31 -2.39
C LEU A 62 -2.78 -7.14 -1.89
N ALA A 63 -3.97 -6.82 -2.38
CA ALA A 63 -5.10 -7.71 -2.17
C ALA A 63 -4.76 -9.05 -2.81
N GLU A 64 -4.90 -10.16 -2.06
CA GLU A 64 -4.72 -11.48 -2.66
C GLU A 64 -5.66 -11.58 -3.87
N PRO A 65 -5.17 -12.03 -5.03
CA PRO A 65 -6.06 -12.30 -6.13
C PRO A 65 -7.08 -13.31 -5.63
N VAL A 66 -8.36 -12.95 -5.69
CA VAL A 66 -9.46 -13.90 -5.48
C VAL A 66 -9.31 -14.91 -6.61
N GLY A 67 -8.49 -15.95 -6.38
CA GLY A 67 -8.21 -16.96 -7.37
C GLY A 67 -9.54 -17.59 -7.81
N PRO A 68 -9.71 -17.91 -9.10
CA PRO A 68 -10.92 -18.59 -9.53
C PRO A 68 -11.07 -19.86 -8.69
N ASN A 69 -12.21 -19.97 -8.01
CA ASN A 69 -12.59 -21.08 -7.18
C ASN A 69 -12.56 -22.38 -8.02
N PHE A 70 -11.43 -23.08 -8.06
CA PHE A 70 -11.34 -24.43 -8.60
C PHE A 70 -11.86 -25.41 -7.54
N SER A 71 -13.15 -25.31 -7.22
CA SER A 71 -13.86 -26.41 -6.57
C SER A 71 -14.10 -27.48 -7.62
N LYS A 72 -13.41 -28.63 -7.48
CA LYS A 72 -13.65 -29.85 -8.26
C LYS A 72 -14.47 -30.83 -7.44
#